data_AF-A0A157T1B4-F1
#
_entry.id   AF-A0A157T1B4-F1
#
_cell.length_a   1.000
_cell.length_b   1.000
_cell.length_c   1.000
_cell.angle_alpha   90.00
_cell.angle_beta   90.00
_cell.angle_gamma   90.00
#
_symmetry.space_group_name_H-M   'P 1'
#
loop_
_entity.id
_entity.type
_entity.pdbx_description
1 polymer ?
#
loop_
_entity_poly.entity_id
_entity_poly.type
_entity_poly.pdbx_seq_one_letter_code
_entity_poly.pdbx_strand_id
1 'polypeptide(L)' 'MEAPVAGIDISKDKLVVYFQGKYYEFQNNKQGFEGVKQVLPKGCKVGIESTGIYHINLS' A
#
# COMPACT_ATOMS: atom_id res chain seq x y z
N MET A 1 -4.25 22.25 -7.26
CA MET A 1 -3.23 21.48 -6.53
C MET A 1 -3.47 20.02 -6.87
N GLU A 2 -2.43 19.29 -7.28
CA GLU A 2 -2.54 17.85 -7.47
C GLU A 2 -2.86 17.17 -6.14
N ALA A 3 -3.67 16.11 -6.16
CA ALA A 3 -3.96 15.34 -4.96
C ALA A 3 -2.65 14.69 -4.46
N PRO A 4 -2.41 14.63 -3.14
CA PRO A 4 -1.22 13.98 -2.62
C PRO A 4 -1.21 12.50 -3.03
N VAL A 5 -0.16 12.11 -3.74
CA VAL A 5 0.05 10.74 -4.21
C VAL A 5 0.82 9.97 -3.13
N ALA A 6 0.31 8.80 -2.74
CA ALA A 6 1.05 7.85 -1.90
C ALA A 6 1.77 6.83 -2.78
N GLY A 7 3.06 6.62 -2.54
CA GLY A 7 3.80 5.52 -3.14
C GLY A 7 3.64 4.27 -2.29
N ILE A 8 3.28 3.13 -2.90
CA ILE A 8 3.21 1.85 -2.21
C ILE A 8 4.07 0.83 -2.95
N ASP A 9 5.03 0.26 -2.24
CA ASP A 9 5.83 -0.87 -2.70
C ASP A 9 5.37 -2.15 -1.99
N ILE A 10 5.24 -3.23 -2.74
CA ILE A 10 4.71 -4.51 -2.28
C ILE A 10 5.72 -5.59 -2.64
N SER A 11 6.25 -6.25 -1.61
CA SER A 11 7.14 -7.41 -1.71
C SER A 11 6.46 -8.66 -1.15
N LYS A 12 7.12 -9.82 -1.19
CA LYS A 12 6.52 -11.09 -0.71
C LYS A 12 6.05 -11.03 0.75
N ASP A 13 6.79 -10.35 1.62
CA ASP A 13 6.54 -10.31 3.06
C ASP A 13 6.17 -8.92 3.58
N LYS A 14 6.37 -7.86 2.80
CA LYS A 14 6.19 -6.47 3.25
C LYS A 14 5.36 -5.60 2.31
N LEU A 15 4.61 -4.67 2.90
CA LEU A 15 3.97 -3.52 2.28
C LEU A 15 4.65 -2.26 2.82
N VAL A 16 5.21 -1.46 1.94
CA VAL A 16 5.88 -0.20 2.28
C VAL A 16 5.08 0.96 1.74
N VAL A 17 4.75 1.94 2.58
CA VAL A 17 4.01 3.15 2.20
C VAL A 17 4.88 4.38 2.42
N TYR A 18 5.04 5.16 1.36
CA TYR A 18 5.64 6.49 1.39
C TYR A 18 4.54 7.55 1.24
N PHE A 19 4.29 8.31 2.30
CA PHE A 19 3.26 9.35 2.28
C PHE A 19 3.65 10.54 3.14
N GLN A 20 3.53 11.77 2.61
CA GLN A 20 3.83 13.03 3.31
C GLN A 20 5.20 13.04 4.01
N GLY A 21 6.24 12.49 3.35
CA GLY A 21 7.60 12.43 3.89
C GLY A 21 7.80 11.38 5.00
N LYS A 22 6.81 10.50 5.23
CA LYS A 22 6.90 9.40 6.19
C LYS A 22 6.99 8.05 5.49
N TYR A 23 7.71 7.14 6.14
CA TYR A 23 7.87 5.74 5.77
C TYR A 23 7.09 4.86 6.75
N TYR A 24 6.28 3.95 6.21
CA TYR A 24 5.54 2.96 6.98
C TYR A 24 5.80 1.57 6.41
N GLU A 25 6.05 0.60 7.27
CA GLU A 25 6.25 -0.79 6.88
C GLU A 25 5.23 -1.67 7.59
N PHE A 26 4.56 -2.51 6.80
CA PHE A 26 3.59 -3.47 7.27
C PHE A 26 3.89 -4.86 6.69
N GLN A 27 3.31 -5.90 7.25
CA GLN A 27 3.36 -7.22 6.63
C GLN A 27 2.52 -7.27 5.36
N ASN A 28 2.95 -8.01 4.34
CA ASN A 28 2.13 -8.28 3.15
C ASN A 28 1.07 -9.36 3.44
N ASN A 29 0.08 -8.96 4.23
CA ASN A 29 -1.09 -9.76 4.55
C ASN A 29 -2.29 -8.84 4.83
N LYS A 30 -3.42 -9.46 5.16
CA LYS A 30 -4.67 -8.74 5.48
C LYS A 30 -4.49 -7.71 6.58
N GLN A 31 -3.73 -8.03 7.63
CA GLN A 31 -3.53 -7.12 8.76
C GLN A 31 -2.69 -5.90 8.36
N GLY A 32 -1.64 -6.09 7.56
CA GLY A 32 -0.85 -4.98 7.06
C GLY A 32 -1.66 -4.05 6.17
N PHE A 33 -2.57 -4.59 5.35
CA PHE A 33 -3.48 -3.77 4.56
C PHE A 33 -4.45 -2.94 5.42
N GLU A 34 -4.95 -3.48 6.53
CA GLU A 34 -5.72 -2.68 7.50
C GLU A 34 -4.87 -1.57 8.14
N GLY A 35 -3.57 -1.80 8.33
CA GLY A 35 -2.62 -0.76 8.76
C GLY A 35 -2.47 0.37 7.74
N VAL A 36 -2.38 0.04 6.45
CA VAL A 36 -2.32 1.04 5.37
C VAL A 36 -3.54 1.97 5.37
N LYS A 37 -4.75 1.42 5.61
CA LYS A 37 -5.99 2.22 5.69
C LYS A 37 -5.99 3.25 6.83
N GLN A 38 -5.22 3.01 7.89
CA GLN A 38 -5.11 3.96 9.01
C GLN A 38 -4.15 5.11 8.71
N VAL A 39 -3.21 4.90 7.78
CA VAL A 39 -2.24 5.93 7.36
C VAL A 39 -2.82 6.83 6.27
N LEU A 40 -3.53 6.26 5.32
CA LEU A 40 -4.03 7.00 4.17
C LEU A 40 -5.35 7.73 4.49
N PRO A 41 -5.50 9.00 4.09
CA PRO A 41 -6.75 9.72 4.23
C PRO A 41 -7.92 9.01 3.55
N LYS A 42 -9.12 9.16 4.13
CA LYS A 42 -10.36 8.65 3.55
C LYS A 42 -10.56 9.27 2.16
N GLY A 43 -10.85 8.42 1.17
CA GLY A 43 -11.07 8.85 -0.22
C GLY A 43 -9.79 8.92 -1.08
N CYS A 44 -8.63 8.56 -0.53
CA CYS A 44 -7.42 8.37 -1.34
C CYS A 44 -7.61 7.25 -2.38
N LYS A 45 -7.11 7.50 -3.59
CA LYS A 45 -6.97 6.49 -4.64
C LYS A 45 -5.55 5.91 -4.53
N VAL A 46 -5.47 4.60 -4.38
CA VAL A 46 -4.20 3.88 -4.38
C VAL A 46 -4.00 3.28 -5.77
N GLY A 47 -2.97 3.74 -6.47
CA GLY A 47 -2.49 3.09 -7.69
C GLY A 47 -1.42 2.07 -7.31
N ILE A 48 -1.63 0.81 -7.67
CA ILE A 48 -0.60 -0.23 -7.54
C ILE A 48 -0.04 -0.41 -8.95
N GLU A 49 1.12 0.18 -9.22
CA GLU A 49 1.84 -0.07 -10.47
C GLU A 49 2.55 -1.42 -10.34
N SER A 50 1.87 -2.47 -10.80
CA SER A 50 2.45 -3.81 -10.83
C SER A 50 3.49 -3.89 -11.96
N THR A 51 4.77 -3.95 -11.62
CA THR A 51 5.79 -4.54 -12.50
C THR A 51 5.87 -6.07 -12.34
N GLY A 52 5.10 -6.66 -11.40
CA GLY A 52 5.07 -8.09 -11.12
C GLY A 52 3.65 -8.66 -10.98
N ILE A 53 3.47 -9.91 -11.42
CA ILE A 53 2.20 -10.65 -11.34
C ILE A 53 2.09 -11.32 -9.97
N TYR A 54 1.01 -11.05 -9.23
CA TYR A 54 0.68 -11.73 -7.98
C TYR A 54 -0.55 -12.62 -8.17
N HIS A 55 -0.43 -13.92 -7.90
CA HIS A 55 -1.57 -14.83 -7.82
C HIS A 55 -2.12 -14.83 -6.39
N ILE A 56 -3.33 -14.29 -6.21
CA ILE A 56 -4.10 -14.52 -4.98
C ILE A 56 -4.98 -15.73 -5.24
N ASN A 57 -4.70 -16.84 -4.55
CA ASN A 57 -5.59 -17.99 -4.54
C ASN A 57 -6.76 -17.67 -3.62
N LEU A 58 -7.94 -17.46 -4.19
CA LEU A 58 -9.18 -17.33 -3.43
C LEU A 58 -9.74 -18.74 -3.23
N SER A 59 -9.32 -19.39 -2.15
CA SER A 59 -10.00 -20.57 -1.61
C SER A 59 -11.14 -20.15 -0.69
#